data_AF-A0A944H9N1-F1
#
_entry.id   AF-A0A944H9N1-F1
#
_cell.length_a   1.000
_cell.length_b   1.000
_cell.length_c   1.000
_cell.angle_alpha   90.00
_cell.angle_beta   90.00
_cell.angle_gamma   90.00
#
_symmetry.space_group_name_H-M   'P 1'
#
loop_
_entity.id
_entity.type
_entity.pdbx_description
1 polymer ?
#
loop_
_entity_poly.entity_id
_entity_poly.type
_entity_poly.pdbx_seq_one_letter_code
_entity_poly.pdbx_strand_id
1 'polypeptide(L)'
;MLTLSNAQWQALQQAEARQFVAAVCDEFLADRSEMREQPGREAMLTRMQDAYDYATRTGLTSTSHIVRLMVLSADAPQIHDTPFVDAYLRKPGATPEQRLDDLDAIINHKLKGAT
;
A
#
# COMPACT_ATOMS: atom_id res chain seq x y z
N MET A 1 -28.05 18.14 9.80
CA MET A 1 -26.59 18.18 9.57
C MET A 1 -25.94 17.52 10.77
N LEU A 2 -25.20 16.42 10.59
CA LEU A 2 -24.51 15.73 11.68
C LEU A 2 -23.25 16.52 12.05
N THR A 3 -23.11 16.94 13.31
CA THR A 3 -21.88 17.57 13.82
C THR A 3 -21.10 16.53 14.60
N LEU A 4 -19.95 16.12 14.06
CA LEU A 4 -19.07 15.14 14.71
C LEU A 4 -18.02 15.87 15.54
N SER A 5 -17.69 15.32 16.71
CA SER A 5 -16.50 15.72 17.45
C SER A 5 -15.23 15.30 16.70
N ASN A 6 -14.08 15.89 17.05
CA ASN A 6 -12.79 15.49 16.46
C ASN A 6 -12.51 13.99 16.65
N ALA A 7 -12.86 13.43 17.80
CA ALA A 7 -12.70 12.00 18.07
C ALA A 7 -13.62 11.14 17.19
N GLN A 8 -14.87 11.57 16.98
CA GLN A 8 -15.80 10.88 16.07
C GLN A 8 -15.36 10.99 14.62
N TRP A 9 -14.81 12.13 14.21
CA TRP A 9 -14.24 12.34 12.88
C TRP A 9 -13.03 11.45 12.62
N GLN A 10 -12.11 11.35 13.59
CA GLN A 10 -10.96 10.44 13.50
C GLN A 10 -11.39 8.98 13.44
N ALA A 11 -12.36 8.57 14.28
CA ALA A 11 -12.89 7.21 14.26
C ALA A 11 -13.54 6.86 12.92
N LEU A 12 -14.26 7.80 12.30
CA LEU A 12 -14.85 7.65 10.97
C LEU A 12 -13.77 7.47 9.90
N GLN A 13 -12.78 8.36 9.84
CA GLN A 13 -11.69 8.25 8.87
C GLN A 13 -10.91 6.92 9.01
N GLN A 14 -10.68 6.47 10.23
CA GLN A 14 -10.04 5.16 10.46
C GLN A 14 -10.92 4.00 9.99
N ALA A 15 -12.24 4.08 10.17
CA ALA A 15 -13.17 3.06 9.69
C ALA A 15 -13.21 3.03 8.15
N GLU A 16 -13.25 4.19 7.50
CA GLU A 16 -13.19 4.32 6.05
C GLU A 16 -11.88 3.78 5.49
N ALA A 17 -10.74 4.11 6.09
CA ALA A 17 -9.43 3.58 5.72
C ALA A 17 -9.40 2.04 5.81
N ARG A 18 -9.87 1.46 6.91
CA ARG A 18 -9.94 0.00 7.07
C ARG A 18 -10.85 -0.65 6.03
N GLN A 19 -12.00 -0.04 5.73
CA GLN A 19 -12.92 -0.55 4.71
C GLN A 19 -12.30 -0.48 3.31
N PHE A 20 -11.62 0.61 2.98
CA PHE A 20 -10.88 0.75 1.73
C PHE A 20 -9.81 -0.33 1.59
N VAL A 21 -8.99 -0.53 2.62
CA VAL A 21 -7.94 -1.56 2.64
C VAL A 21 -8.54 -2.96 2.48
N ALA A 22 -9.64 -3.25 3.17
CA ALA A 22 -10.34 -4.53 3.04
C ALA A 22 -10.86 -4.77 1.62
N ALA A 23 -11.47 -3.77 0.99
CA ALA A 23 -11.97 -3.89 -0.39
C ALA A 23 -10.84 -4.16 -1.39
N VAL A 24 -9.71 -3.47 -1.27
CA VAL A 24 -8.54 -3.72 -2.13
C VAL A 24 -7.95 -5.10 -1.88
N CYS A 25 -7.90 -5.56 -0.62
CA CYS A 25 -7.42 -6.90 -0.26
C CYS A 25 -8.31 -7.99 -0.86
N ASP A 26 -9.63 -7.83 -0.78
CA ASP A 26 -10.59 -8.78 -1.34
C ASP A 26 -10.48 -8.85 -2.87
N GLU A 27 -10.35 -7.71 -3.54
CA GLU A 27 -10.11 -7.63 -4.99
C GLU A 27 -8.79 -8.30 -5.38
N PHE A 28 -7.69 -7.98 -4.68
CA PHE A 28 -6.38 -8.59 -4.93
C PHE A 28 -6.39 -10.11 -4.78
N LEU A 29 -7.13 -10.61 -3.78
CA LEU A 29 -7.25 -12.04 -3.52
C LEU A 29 -8.21 -12.74 -4.47
N ALA A 30 -9.06 -12.04 -5.23
CA ALA A 30 -10.11 -12.63 -6.06
C ALA A 30 -9.56 -13.73 -6.99
N ASP A 31 -8.43 -13.44 -7.63
CA ASP A 31 -7.78 -14.31 -8.62
C ASP A 31 -6.51 -15.00 -8.11
N ARG A 32 -6.25 -14.98 -6.79
CA ARG A 32 -5.02 -15.49 -6.16
C ARG A 32 -5.32 -16.48 -5.04
N SER A 33 -5.85 -17.64 -5.40
CA SER A 33 -6.24 -18.69 -4.44
C SER A 33 -5.06 -19.13 -3.56
N GLU A 34 -3.86 -19.18 -4.11
CA GLU A 34 -2.64 -19.53 -3.40
C GLU A 34 -2.37 -18.58 -2.23
N MET A 35 -2.54 -17.27 -2.41
CA MET A 35 -2.34 -16.28 -1.36
C MET A 35 -3.49 -16.25 -0.36
N ARG A 36 -4.71 -16.57 -0.83
CA ARG A 36 -5.91 -16.72 0.01
C ARG A 36 -5.79 -17.91 0.95
N GLU A 37 -5.14 -18.99 0.53
CA GLU A 37 -4.89 -20.17 1.34
C GLU A 37 -3.66 -19.99 2.24
N GLN A 38 -2.54 -19.55 1.66
CA GLN A 38 -1.29 -19.29 2.38
C GLN A 38 -0.60 -18.04 1.84
N PRO A 39 -0.47 -16.98 2.64
CA PRO A 39 -0.55 -16.98 4.10
C PRO A 39 -1.94 -16.67 4.66
N GLY A 40 -2.96 -16.50 3.82
CA GLY A 40 -4.33 -16.24 4.25
C GLY A 40 -4.76 -14.78 4.16
N ARG A 41 -6.08 -14.57 4.11
CA ARG A 41 -6.70 -13.24 3.98
C ARG A 41 -6.28 -12.28 5.09
N GLU A 42 -6.25 -12.73 6.34
CA GLU A 42 -5.90 -11.88 7.48
C GLU A 42 -4.45 -11.38 7.39
N ALA A 43 -3.51 -12.26 7.03
CA ALA A 43 -2.13 -11.87 6.80
C ALA A 43 -1.99 -10.87 5.64
N MET A 44 -2.77 -11.03 4.55
CA MET A 44 -2.79 -10.04 3.46
C MET A 44 -3.35 -8.71 3.92
N LEU A 45 -4.43 -8.73 4.69
CA LEU A 45 -5.05 -7.51 5.20
C LEU A 45 -4.08 -6.72 6.06
N THR A 46 -3.32 -7.39 6.95
CA THR A 46 -2.27 -6.74 7.76
C THR A 46 -1.20 -6.10 6.88
N ARG A 47 -0.65 -6.83 5.90
CA ARG A 47 0.38 -6.29 4.99
C ARG A 47 -0.11 -5.07 4.21
N MET A 48 -1.35 -5.11 3.74
CA MET A 48 -1.95 -3.99 3.00
C MET A 48 -2.27 -2.80 3.91
N GLN A 49 -2.67 -3.05 5.16
CA GLN A 49 -2.88 -1.99 6.16
C GLN A 49 -1.56 -1.29 6.50
N ASP A 50 -0.49 -2.05 6.74
CA ASP A 50 0.85 -1.49 7.02
C ASP A 50 1.32 -0.59 5.86
N ALA A 51 1.10 -1.02 4.61
CA ALA A 51 1.41 -0.24 3.42
C ALA A 51 0.57 1.04 3.30
N TYR A 52 -0.73 0.97 3.61
CA TYR A 52 -1.61 2.15 3.61
C TYR A 52 -1.18 3.17 4.66
N ASP A 53 -0.84 2.70 5.87
CA ASP A 53 -0.36 3.54 6.97
C ASP A 53 0.98 4.18 6.61
N TYR A 54 1.89 3.42 5.98
CA TYR A 54 3.14 3.93 5.43
C TYR A 54 2.89 5.01 4.37
N ALA A 55 2.00 4.77 3.42
CA ALA A 55 1.68 5.71 2.35
C ALA A 55 1.16 7.04 2.92
N THR A 56 0.24 6.95 3.89
CA THR A 56 -0.29 8.11 4.61
C THR A 56 0.81 8.88 5.34
N ARG A 57 1.69 8.17 6.05
CA ARG A 57 2.80 8.78 6.81
C ARG A 57 3.85 9.43 5.92
N THR A 58 4.07 8.90 4.72
CA THR A 58 5.04 9.44 3.76
C THR A 58 4.47 10.51 2.84
N GLY A 59 3.16 10.76 2.93
CA GLY A 59 2.49 11.84 2.22
C GLY A 59 2.05 11.49 0.80
N LEU A 60 1.87 10.20 0.48
CA LEU A 60 1.20 9.81 -0.75
C LEU A 60 -0.26 10.31 -0.71
N THR A 61 -0.70 10.86 -1.84
CA THR A 61 -2.04 11.43 -2.00
C THR A 61 -2.83 10.76 -3.11
N SER A 62 -2.14 10.16 -4.09
CA SER A 62 -2.79 9.49 -5.21
C SER A 62 -3.26 8.09 -4.83
N THR A 63 -4.57 7.84 -4.95
CA THR A 63 -5.18 6.53 -4.67
C THR A 63 -4.52 5.40 -5.45
N SER A 64 -4.18 5.61 -6.72
CA SER A 64 -3.53 4.56 -7.54
C SER A 64 -2.16 4.17 -7.01
N HIS A 65 -1.39 5.14 -6.50
CA HIS A 65 -0.06 4.88 -5.92
C HIS A 65 -0.17 4.20 -4.55
N ILE A 66 -1.15 4.59 -3.74
CA ILE A 66 -1.45 3.93 -2.47
C ILE A 66 -1.81 2.46 -2.73
N VAL A 67 -2.74 2.18 -3.65
CA VAL A 67 -3.11 0.81 -4.04
C VAL A 67 -1.89 0.05 -4.57
N ARG A 68 -1.06 0.69 -5.40
CA ARG A 68 0.16 0.07 -5.92
C ARG A 68 1.10 -0.36 -4.80
N LEU A 69 1.32 0.48 -3.79
CA LEU A 69 2.15 0.13 -2.64
C LEU A 69 1.55 -1.00 -1.80
N MET A 70 0.22 -1.04 -1.65
CA MET A 70 -0.49 -2.13 -0.97
C MET A 70 -0.29 -3.47 -1.69
N VAL A 71 -0.44 -3.48 -3.02
CA VAL A 71 -0.22 -4.67 -3.85
C VAL A 71 1.24 -5.12 -3.79
N LEU A 72 2.19 -4.18 -3.90
CA LEU A 72 3.62 -4.49 -3.74
C LEU A 72 3.93 -5.11 -2.37
N SER A 73 3.32 -4.61 -1.31
CA SER A 73 3.55 -5.10 0.05
C SER A 73 2.85 -6.44 0.32
N ALA A 74 1.79 -6.77 -0.43
CA ALA A 74 1.16 -8.08 -0.39
C ALA A 74 2.11 -9.15 -0.96
N ASP A 75 2.72 -8.86 -2.11
CA ASP A 75 3.69 -9.73 -2.81
C ASP A 75 5.06 -9.78 -2.10
N ALA A 76 5.54 -8.64 -1.60
CA ALA A 76 6.82 -8.47 -0.90
C ALA A 76 6.58 -7.83 0.48
N PRO A 77 6.35 -8.64 1.53
CA PRO A 77 6.03 -8.14 2.86
C PRO A 77 7.11 -7.20 3.36
N GLN A 78 6.71 -6.08 3.96
CA GLN A 78 7.62 -5.10 4.57
C GLN A 78 8.62 -4.48 3.59
N ILE A 79 8.37 -4.52 2.28
CA ILE A 79 9.26 -3.91 1.27
C ILE A 79 9.55 -2.44 1.58
N HIS A 80 8.53 -1.70 2.05
CA HIS A 80 8.62 -0.30 2.41
C HIS A 80 9.32 -0.04 3.76
N ASP A 81 9.45 -1.05 4.62
CA ASP A 81 10.20 -0.95 5.89
C ASP A 81 11.70 -1.20 5.70
N THR A 82 12.10 -1.71 4.52
CA THR A 82 13.53 -1.87 4.24
C THR A 82 14.20 -0.48 4.20
N PRO A 83 15.32 -0.28 4.91
CA PRO A 83 15.95 1.04 4.98
C PRO A 83 16.29 1.65 3.62
N PHE A 84 16.59 0.80 2.63
CA PHE A 84 16.89 1.24 1.27
C PHE A 84 15.66 1.77 0.53
N VAL A 85 14.53 1.05 0.58
CA VAL A 85 13.29 1.48 -0.09
C VAL A 85 12.72 2.70 0.63
N ASP A 86 12.70 2.72 1.98
CA ASP A 86 12.24 3.89 2.73
C ASP A 86 13.06 5.14 2.38
N ALA A 87 14.39 5.03 2.43
CA ALA A 87 15.27 6.15 2.09
C ALA A 87 15.08 6.61 0.65
N TYR A 88 14.80 5.69 -0.28
CA TYR A 88 14.55 6.03 -1.68
C TYR A 88 13.22 6.75 -1.89
N LEU A 89 12.12 6.24 -1.32
CA LEU A 89 10.78 6.83 -1.44
C LEU A 89 10.71 8.22 -0.79
N ARG A 90 11.49 8.44 0.27
CA ARG A 90 11.54 9.73 0.99
C ARG A 90 12.63 10.68 0.48
N LYS A 91 13.36 10.30 -0.57
CA LYS A 91 14.48 11.08 -1.09
C LYS A 91 14.00 12.45 -1.62
N PRO A 92 14.53 13.58 -1.10
CA PRO A 92 14.17 14.92 -1.56
C PRO A 92 14.37 15.12 -3.07
N GLY A 93 13.66 16.10 -3.62
CA GLY A 93 13.75 16.49 -5.03
C GLY A 93 12.76 15.77 -5.97
N ALA A 94 11.89 14.91 -5.43
CA ALA A 94 10.73 14.34 -6.12
C ALA A 94 9.64 14.00 -5.09
N THR A 95 8.41 13.85 -5.55
CA THR A 95 7.29 13.34 -4.73
C THR A 95 7.46 11.84 -4.46
N PRO A 96 6.92 11.30 -3.34
CA PRO A 96 6.90 9.86 -3.11
C PRO A 96 6.26 9.07 -4.25
N GLU A 97 5.25 9.62 -4.92
CA GLU A 97 4.61 9.04 -6.10
C GLU A 97 5.59 8.90 -7.26
N GLN A 98 6.31 9.96 -7.61
CA GLN A 98 7.33 9.90 -8.66
C GLN A 98 8.44 8.89 -8.34
N ARG A 99 8.81 8.77 -7.06
CA ARG A 99 9.78 7.75 -6.62
C ARG A 99 9.21 6.34 -6.77
N LEU A 100 7.93 6.15 -6.47
CA LEU A 100 7.27 4.86 -6.67
C LEU A 100 7.18 4.49 -8.15
N ASP A 101 6.86 5.45 -9.02
CA ASP A 101 6.87 5.27 -10.48
C ASP A 101 8.26 4.86 -11.00
N ASP A 102 9.31 5.54 -10.54
CA ASP A 102 10.70 5.22 -10.89
C ASP A 102 11.07 3.80 -10.43
N LEU A 103 10.68 3.41 -9.21
CA LEU A 103 10.91 2.07 -8.67
C LEU A 103 10.19 1.01 -9.51
N ASP A 104 8.93 1.26 -9.88
CA ASP A 104 8.15 0.37 -10.73
C ASP A 104 8.75 0.23 -12.12
N ALA A 105 9.27 1.32 -12.70
CA ALA A 105 9.97 1.27 -13.98
C ALA A 105 11.22 0.37 -13.90
N ILE A 106 11.99 0.45 -12.80
CA ILE A 106 13.16 -0.41 -12.57
C ILE A 106 12.74 -1.88 -12.44
N ILE A 107 11.72 -2.17 -11.61
CA ILE A 107 11.21 -3.54 -11.41
C ILE A 107 10.76 -4.13 -12.75
N ASN A 108 9.94 -3.39 -13.50
CA ASN A 108 9.45 -3.83 -14.79
C ASN A 108 10.56 -4.03 -15.82
N HIS A 109 11.59 -3.18 -15.83
CA HIS A 109 12.74 -3.35 -16.71
C HIS A 109 13.54 -4.61 -16.36
N LYS A 110 13.76 -4.89 -15.06
CA LYS A 110 14.47 -6.09 -14.61
C LYS A 110 13.69 -7.38 -14.91
N LEU A 111 12.37 -7.37 -14.75
CA LEU A 111 11.52 -8.51 -15.08
C LEU A 111 11.47 -8.79 -16.59
N LYS A 112 11.45 -7.75 -17.43
CA LYS A 112 11.48 -7.89 -18.90
C LYS A 112 12.84 -8.36 -19.45
N GLY A 113 13.93 -8.14 -18.71
CA GLY A 113 15.27 -8.59 -19.08
C GLY A 113 15.63 -10.01 -18.59
N ALA A 114 14.71 -10.68 -17.88
CA ALA A 114 14.91 -12.00 -17.29
C ALA A 114 14.33 -13.16 -18.15
N THR A 115 13.89 -12.86 -19.38
CA THR A 115 13.45 -13.83 -20.40
C THR A 115 14.48 -13.98 -21.50
#